data_AF-A0A022M833-F1
#
_entry.id   AF-A0A022M833-F1
#
_cell.length_a   1.000
_cell.length_b   1.000
_cell.length_c   1.000
_cell.angle_alpha   90.00
_cell.angle_beta   90.00
_cell.angle_gamma   90.00
#
_symmetry.space_group_name_H-M   'P 1'
#
loop_
_entity.id
_entity.type
_entity.pdbx_description
1 polymer ?
#
loop_
_entity_poly.entity_id
_entity_poly.type
_entity_poly.pdbx_seq_one_letter_code
_entity_poly.pdbx_strand_id
1 'polypeptide(L)'
;MLRMDVFLTPAAAGPEEIRRILAEAFRVPVSGVDVSEQSEVRSRNGDALVTCEYEHLARAAAGDLSWVLGVYAAREVERRPAGEALAVHLAGRLRVPVFHTWDGGLPWINRVALPGGGVTLARVAEPGGPEAGFSVEAAEAPITGMPHVPVLHLPEVVRAFPVPTPLTERCCPRARRAGRSGGLAERRPAASGCVRGSGATGRLAAGTPQPCTPRTWRGATHSPRPWRTSPTAYGTKPPGYCGNWTASTVRRR
;
A
#
# COMPACT_ATOMS: atom_id res chain seq x y z
N MET A 1 8.84 21.46 -2.82
CA MET A 1 8.65 20.07 -3.25
C MET A 1 7.18 19.74 -3.09
N LEU A 2 6.55 19.32 -4.19
CA LEU A 2 5.15 18.91 -4.24
C LEU A 2 5.04 17.55 -3.54
N ARG A 3 3.95 17.31 -2.81
CA ARG A 3 3.66 15.98 -2.28
C ARG A 3 3.15 15.14 -3.45
N MET A 4 3.81 14.03 -3.71
CA MET A 4 3.43 13.03 -4.69
C MET A 4 2.86 11.85 -3.90
N ASP A 5 1.56 11.61 -4.04
CA ASP A 5 0.95 10.38 -3.55
C ASP A 5 0.69 9.48 -4.77
N VAL A 6 1.12 8.22 -4.69
CA VAL A 6 0.93 7.21 -5.74
C VAL A 6 -0.15 6.23 -5.30
N PHE A 7 -1.07 5.96 -6.20
CA PHE A 7 -2.19 5.05 -5.99
C PHE A 7 -2.19 3.95 -7.04
N LEU A 8 -2.56 2.73 -6.65
CA LEU A 8 -2.76 1.61 -7.57
C LEU A 8 -4.22 1.16 -7.54
N THR A 9 -4.80 0.83 -8.69
CA THR A 9 -6.20 0.39 -8.77
C THR A 9 -6.36 -0.78 -9.75
N PRO A 10 -7.34 -1.68 -9.54
CA PRO A 10 -7.57 -2.83 -10.40
C PRO A 10 -8.36 -2.52 -11.67
N ALA A 11 -9.00 -1.35 -11.76
CA ALA A 11 -9.90 -1.01 -12.86
C ALA A 11 -9.66 0.41 -13.38
N ALA A 12 -9.89 0.56 -14.69
CA ALA A 12 -9.81 1.83 -15.36
C ALA A 12 -10.92 2.78 -14.90
N ALA A 13 -10.54 4.02 -14.64
CA ALA A 13 -11.46 5.15 -14.59
C ALA A 13 -11.14 6.07 -15.77
N GLY A 14 -12.15 6.63 -16.41
CA GLY A 14 -11.92 7.61 -17.47
C GLY A 14 -11.22 8.85 -16.92
N PRO A 15 -10.32 9.51 -17.67
CA PRO A 15 -9.60 10.70 -17.20
C PRO A 15 -10.56 11.80 -16.73
N GLU A 16 -11.71 11.93 -17.39
CA GLU A 16 -12.79 12.86 -17.02
C GLU A 16 -13.48 12.57 -15.69
N GLU A 17 -13.54 11.31 -15.30
CA GLU A 17 -14.07 10.90 -14.00
C GLU A 17 -13.06 11.17 -12.90
N ILE A 18 -11.80 10.75 -13.12
CA ILE A 18 -10.68 11.04 -12.21
C ILE A 18 -10.58 12.55 -11.96
N ARG A 19 -10.64 13.35 -13.03
CA ARG A 19 -10.58 14.82 -12.95
C ARG A 19 -11.63 15.40 -12.01
N ARG A 20 -12.88 14.95 -12.13
CA ARG A 20 -13.99 15.40 -11.28
C ARG A 20 -13.80 14.98 -9.82
N ILE A 21 -13.36 13.74 -9.58
CA ILE A 21 -13.13 13.22 -8.22
C ILE A 21 -12.01 13.99 -7.54
N LEU A 22 -10.91 14.28 -8.24
CA LEU A 22 -9.81 15.07 -7.70
C LEU A 22 -10.22 16.52 -7.44
N ALA A 23 -10.97 17.15 -8.35
CA ALA A 23 -11.50 18.49 -8.15
C ALA A 23 -12.34 18.57 -6.85
N GLU A 24 -13.20 17.57 -6.63
CA GLU A 24 -14.00 17.43 -5.41
C GLU A 24 -13.11 17.24 -4.16
N ALA A 25 -12.15 16.33 -4.20
CA ALA A 25 -11.27 16.01 -3.07
C ALA A 25 -10.41 17.21 -2.61
N PHE A 26 -9.85 17.96 -3.58
CA PHE A 26 -8.99 19.12 -3.35
C PHE A 26 -9.76 20.44 -3.23
N ARG A 27 -11.08 20.43 -3.49
CA ARG A 27 -11.95 21.64 -3.52
C ARG A 27 -11.45 22.72 -4.47
N VAL A 28 -11.01 22.31 -5.66
CA VAL A 28 -10.58 23.20 -6.74
C VAL A 28 -11.58 23.10 -7.90
N PRO A 29 -11.67 24.11 -8.79
CA PRO A 29 -12.47 23.98 -10.00
C PRO A 29 -11.93 22.85 -10.88
N VAL A 30 -12.82 22.17 -11.61
CA VAL A 30 -12.46 21.08 -12.54
C VAL A 30 -11.46 21.56 -13.60
N SER A 31 -11.54 22.83 -14.02
CA SER A 31 -10.57 23.45 -14.95
C SER A 31 -9.17 23.62 -14.36
N GLY A 32 -9.04 23.57 -13.03
CA GLY A 32 -7.75 23.60 -12.33
C GLY A 32 -7.16 22.20 -12.09
N VAL A 33 -7.77 21.15 -12.64
CA VAL A 33 -7.27 19.77 -12.55
C VAL A 33 -6.90 19.27 -13.94
N ASP A 34 -5.66 18.82 -14.08
CA ASP A 34 -5.15 18.17 -15.27
C ASP A 34 -5.02 16.67 -15.03
N VAL A 35 -5.52 15.86 -15.96
CA VAL A 35 -5.40 14.40 -15.90
C VAL A 35 -4.92 13.94 -17.26
N SER A 36 -3.73 13.35 -17.29
CA SER A 36 -3.10 12.93 -18.54
C SER A 36 -2.36 11.60 -18.35
N GLU A 37 -2.21 10.88 -19.45
CA GLU A 37 -1.37 9.70 -19.44
C GLU A 37 0.09 10.11 -19.17
N GLN A 38 0.85 9.27 -18.46
CA GLN A 38 2.24 9.54 -18.12
C GLN A 38 3.11 9.77 -19.38
N SER A 39 2.77 9.12 -20.50
CA SER A 39 3.44 9.25 -21.80
C SER A 39 3.21 10.61 -22.49
N GLU A 40 2.16 11.35 -22.11
CA GLU A 40 1.72 12.58 -22.76
C GLU A 40 2.20 13.86 -22.05
N VAL A 41 3.49 13.94 -21.68
CA VAL A 41 4.03 15.09 -20.92
C VAL A 41 3.82 16.45 -21.61
N ARG A 42 3.74 16.48 -22.95
CA ARG A 42 3.63 17.72 -23.74
C ARG A 42 2.22 18.32 -23.79
N SER A 43 1.17 17.54 -23.56
CA SER A 43 -0.21 18.04 -23.57
C SER A 43 -0.67 18.57 -22.22
N ARG A 44 0.17 18.43 -21.18
CA ARG A 44 -0.17 18.78 -19.81
C ARG A 44 -0.41 20.27 -19.64
N ASN A 45 -1.43 20.58 -18.84
CA ASN A 45 -1.69 21.95 -18.44
C ASN A 45 -0.72 22.35 -17.32
N GLY A 46 0.31 23.13 -17.68
CA GLY A 46 1.30 23.65 -16.72
C GLY A 46 0.73 24.58 -15.65
N ASP A 47 -0.46 25.14 -15.88
CA ASP A 47 -1.16 26.04 -14.95
C ASP A 47 -2.16 25.31 -14.04
N ALA A 48 -2.23 23.97 -14.12
CA ALA A 48 -3.13 23.19 -13.27
C ALA A 48 -2.69 23.22 -11.81
N LEU A 49 -3.67 23.36 -10.91
CA LEU A 49 -3.46 23.32 -9.46
C LEU A 49 -3.26 21.90 -8.95
N VAL A 50 -3.89 20.93 -9.61
CA VAL A 50 -3.75 19.50 -9.33
C VAL A 50 -3.47 18.80 -10.65
N THR A 51 -2.42 18.00 -10.70
CA THR A 51 -2.08 17.17 -11.85
C THR A 51 -2.16 15.71 -11.43
N CYS A 52 -2.81 14.89 -12.25
CA CYS A 52 -2.82 13.45 -12.11
C CYS A 52 -2.23 12.83 -13.36
N GLU A 53 -1.17 12.06 -13.14
CA GLU A 53 -0.60 11.21 -14.16
C GLU A 53 -1.19 9.83 -13.99
N TYR A 54 -1.62 9.19 -15.07
CA TYR A 54 -2.01 7.79 -15.03
C TYR A 54 -1.18 6.96 -16.00
N GLU A 55 -0.91 5.72 -15.62
CA GLU A 55 -0.27 4.72 -16.47
C GLU A 55 -1.10 3.45 -16.43
N HIS A 56 -1.37 2.90 -17.62
CA HIS A 56 -2.05 1.63 -17.77
C HIS A 56 -1.02 0.51 -17.88
N LEU A 57 -1.00 -0.40 -16.92
CA LEU A 57 -0.13 -1.57 -16.88
C LEU A 57 -0.60 -2.69 -17.84
N ALA A 58 -1.33 -2.32 -18.91
CA ALA A 58 -2.07 -3.16 -19.88
C ALA A 58 -1.36 -4.44 -20.36
N ARG A 59 -0.04 -4.46 -20.32
CA ARG A 59 0.78 -5.57 -20.82
C ARG A 59 0.97 -6.67 -19.79
N ALA A 60 0.63 -6.41 -18.53
CA ALA A 60 0.66 -7.39 -17.47
C ALA A 60 -0.61 -8.24 -17.46
N ALA A 61 -0.70 -9.22 -18.36
CA ALA A 61 -1.79 -10.21 -18.38
C ALA A 61 -1.90 -11.07 -17.08
N ALA A 62 -1.11 -10.80 -16.05
CA ALA A 62 -1.03 -11.56 -14.81
C ALA A 62 -1.13 -10.71 -13.53
N GLY A 63 -1.30 -9.39 -13.62
CA GLY A 63 -1.37 -8.50 -12.47
C GLY A 63 -2.80 -8.31 -11.95
N ASP A 64 -2.92 -8.12 -10.65
CA ASP A 64 -4.20 -7.79 -9.99
C ASP A 64 -4.52 -6.29 -10.08
N LEU A 65 -3.49 -5.45 -10.20
CA LEU A 65 -3.59 -4.00 -10.30
C LEU A 65 -3.14 -3.59 -11.69
N SER A 66 -3.99 -2.88 -12.40
CA SER A 66 -3.80 -2.54 -13.81
C SER A 66 -3.53 -1.05 -14.05
N TRP A 67 -3.70 -0.20 -13.04
CA TRP A 67 -3.51 1.24 -13.15
C TRP A 67 -2.63 1.79 -12.03
N VAL A 68 -1.74 2.71 -12.40
CA VAL A 68 -0.98 3.56 -11.50
C VAL A 68 -1.46 4.99 -11.67
N LEU A 69 -1.75 5.68 -10.56
CA LEU A 69 -2.14 7.08 -10.53
C LEU A 69 -1.13 7.86 -9.68
N GLY A 70 -0.42 8.81 -10.26
CA GLY A 70 0.45 9.75 -9.55
C GLY A 70 -0.25 11.09 -9.40
N VAL A 71 -0.58 11.49 -8.17
CA VAL A 71 -1.27 12.76 -7.91
C VAL A 71 -0.30 13.79 -7.32
N TYR A 72 -0.30 14.97 -7.94
CA TYR A 72 0.51 16.12 -7.55
C TYR A 72 -0.41 17.32 -7.30
N ALA A 73 -0.18 18.03 -6.20
CA ALA A 73 -0.91 19.25 -5.87
C ALA A 73 0.05 20.43 -5.69
N ALA A 74 -0.23 21.51 -6.41
CA ALA A 74 0.52 22.77 -6.39
C ALA A 74 0.58 23.38 -4.99
N ARG A 75 1.53 24.28 -4.74
CA ARG A 75 1.75 24.89 -3.41
C ARG A 75 0.60 25.80 -2.95
N GLU A 76 -0.16 26.27 -3.91
CA GLU A 76 -1.26 27.22 -3.82
C GLU A 76 -2.56 26.55 -3.37
N VAL A 77 -2.67 25.22 -3.49
CA VAL A 77 -3.86 24.48 -3.02
C VAL A 77 -3.91 24.50 -1.49
N GLU A 78 -4.89 25.23 -0.96
CA GLU A 78 -5.12 25.42 0.48
C GLU A 78 -5.45 24.11 1.20
N ARG A 79 -6.35 23.31 0.63
CA ARG A 79 -6.83 22.06 1.23
C ARG A 79 -6.22 20.86 0.52
N ARG A 80 -5.31 20.18 1.21
CA ARG A 80 -4.73 18.92 0.73
C ARG A 80 -5.19 17.77 1.62
N PRO A 81 -6.00 16.84 1.11
CA PRO A 81 -6.28 15.63 1.86
C PRO A 81 -4.97 14.88 2.14
N ALA A 82 -4.89 14.23 3.30
CA ALA A 82 -3.84 13.24 3.53
C ALA A 82 -3.99 12.09 2.53
N GLY A 83 -2.89 11.40 2.19
CA GLY A 83 -2.90 10.31 1.21
C GLY A 83 -3.99 9.26 1.47
N GLU A 84 -4.18 8.87 2.74
CA GLU A 84 -5.26 7.94 3.14
C GLU A 84 -6.67 8.51 2.90
N ALA A 85 -6.90 9.78 3.26
CA ALA A 85 -8.19 10.42 3.04
C ALA A 85 -8.50 10.55 1.54
N LEU A 86 -7.48 10.80 0.72
CA LEU A 86 -7.59 10.82 -0.73
C LEU A 86 -7.88 9.42 -1.29
N ALA A 87 -7.18 8.38 -0.81
CA ALA A 87 -7.41 7.00 -1.21
C ALA A 87 -8.84 6.54 -0.89
N VAL A 88 -9.34 6.84 0.31
CA VAL A 88 -10.73 6.54 0.72
C VAL A 88 -11.73 7.27 -0.16
N HIS A 89 -11.48 8.54 -0.46
CA HIS A 89 -12.34 9.31 -1.35
C HIS A 89 -12.36 8.73 -2.78
N LEU A 90 -11.19 8.43 -3.34
CA LEU A 90 -11.06 7.79 -4.65
C LEU A 90 -11.77 6.43 -4.68
N ALA A 91 -11.55 5.58 -3.68
CA ALA A 91 -12.17 4.25 -3.61
C ALA A 91 -13.69 4.31 -3.54
N GLY A 92 -14.24 5.25 -2.76
CA GLY A 92 -15.68 5.45 -2.64
C GLY A 92 -16.32 5.95 -3.94
N ARG A 93 -15.64 6.87 -4.65
CA ARG A 93 -16.17 7.46 -5.89
C ARG A 93 -16.03 6.51 -7.09
N LEU A 94 -14.88 5.87 -7.24
CA LEU A 94 -14.60 4.89 -8.30
C LEU A 94 -15.25 3.53 -8.04
N ARG A 95 -15.69 3.26 -6.81
CA ARG A 95 -16.26 1.98 -6.36
C ARG A 95 -15.32 0.79 -6.55
N VAL A 96 -14.01 1.03 -6.48
CA VAL A 96 -12.95 0.02 -6.55
C VAL A 96 -11.97 0.20 -5.40
N PRO A 97 -11.28 -0.86 -4.95
CA PRO A 97 -10.23 -0.70 -3.95
C PRO A 97 -9.08 0.15 -4.51
N VAL A 98 -8.53 1.02 -3.67
CA VAL A 98 -7.40 1.90 -4.02
C VAL A 98 -6.27 1.61 -3.06
N PHE A 99 -5.14 1.19 -3.62
CA PHE A 99 -3.92 0.90 -2.87
C PHE A 99 -3.05 2.15 -2.82
N HIS A 100 -2.41 2.40 -1.69
CA HIS A 100 -1.43 3.47 -1.55
C HIS A 100 -0.32 3.06 -0.59
N THR A 101 0.82 3.74 -0.69
CA THR A 101 1.99 3.45 0.14
C THR A 101 1.65 3.51 1.62
N TRP A 102 2.15 2.52 2.36
CA TRP A 102 2.06 2.50 3.81
C TRP A 102 3.26 3.23 4.43
N ASP A 103 2.99 4.17 5.35
CA ASP A 103 4.03 4.95 6.04
C ASP A 103 4.92 4.11 7.00
N GLY A 104 4.66 2.81 7.15
CA GLY A 104 5.43 1.90 8.00
C GLY A 104 6.80 1.47 7.45
N GLY A 105 7.22 2.01 6.30
CA GLY A 105 8.56 1.82 5.76
C GLY A 105 8.81 0.48 5.05
N LEU A 106 7.76 -0.33 4.85
CA LEU A 106 7.84 -1.56 4.05
C LEU A 106 7.24 -1.32 2.65
N PRO A 107 8.05 -1.25 1.59
CA PRO A 107 7.57 -0.85 0.25
C PRO A 107 6.61 -1.87 -0.39
N TRP A 108 6.69 -3.14 0.01
CA TRP A 108 5.77 -4.21 -0.45
C TRP A 108 4.48 -4.30 0.36
N ILE A 109 4.28 -3.46 1.39
CA ILE A 109 3.02 -3.38 2.14
C ILE A 109 2.33 -2.07 1.74
N ASN A 110 1.10 -2.18 1.27
CA ASN A 110 0.26 -1.05 0.92
C ASN A 110 -0.96 -0.99 1.84
N ARG A 111 -1.43 0.22 2.12
CA ARG A 111 -2.77 0.44 2.64
C ARG A 111 -3.76 0.31 1.49
N VAL A 112 -4.91 -0.28 1.76
CA VAL A 112 -5.98 -0.48 0.79
C VAL A 112 -7.23 0.21 1.31
N ALA A 113 -7.61 1.30 0.65
CA ALA A 113 -8.90 1.93 0.87
C ALA A 113 -9.99 1.13 0.15
N LEU A 114 -11.01 0.73 0.90
CA LEU A 114 -12.15 -0.02 0.39
C LEU A 114 -13.27 0.93 -0.04
N PRO A 115 -14.09 0.57 -1.05
CA PRO A 115 -15.24 1.39 -1.49
C PRO A 115 -16.23 1.72 -0.37
N GLY A 116 -16.32 0.88 0.66
CA GLY A 116 -17.16 1.09 1.84
C GLY A 116 -16.59 2.06 2.89
N GLY A 117 -15.44 2.68 2.63
CA GLY A 117 -14.78 3.64 3.53
C GLY A 117 -13.83 3.05 4.56
N GLY A 118 -13.69 1.72 4.61
CA GLY A 118 -12.71 1.04 5.46
C GLY A 118 -11.30 1.08 4.86
N VAL A 119 -10.29 0.82 5.70
CA VAL A 119 -8.89 0.65 5.28
C VAL A 119 -8.37 -0.68 5.80
N THR A 120 -7.61 -1.40 4.98
CA THR A 120 -6.88 -2.61 5.37
C THR A 120 -5.43 -2.54 4.89
N LEU A 121 -4.61 -3.53 5.25
CA LEU A 121 -3.25 -3.68 4.75
C LEU A 121 -3.19 -4.87 3.79
N ALA A 122 -2.40 -4.71 2.73
CA ALA A 122 -2.15 -5.76 1.77
C ALA A 122 -0.68 -5.83 1.39
N ARG A 123 -0.20 -7.05 1.17
CA ARG A 123 1.09 -7.30 0.56
C ARG A 123 0.94 -7.26 -0.94
N VAL A 124 1.71 -6.38 -1.57
CA VAL A 124 1.76 -6.20 -3.02
C VAL A 124 3.15 -6.58 -3.48
N ALA A 125 3.21 -7.56 -4.38
CA ALA A 125 4.43 -7.92 -5.06
C ALA A 125 4.55 -7.11 -6.35
N GLU A 126 5.74 -6.54 -6.56
CA GLU A 126 6.17 -6.02 -7.84
C GLU A 126 6.95 -7.14 -8.53
N PRO A 127 6.35 -7.87 -9.48
CA PRO A 127 7.08 -8.90 -10.19
C PRO A 127 8.27 -8.25 -10.92
N GLY A 128 9.44 -8.86 -10.78
CA GLY A 128 10.70 -8.30 -11.30
C GLY A 128 10.69 -8.20 -12.82
N GLY A 129 10.22 -7.07 -13.35
CA GLY A 129 10.21 -6.76 -14.77
C GLY A 129 9.32 -5.56 -15.07
N PRO A 130 9.73 -4.66 -15.98
CA PRO A 130 8.98 -3.44 -16.31
C PRO A 130 7.61 -3.71 -16.96
N GLU A 131 7.38 -4.94 -17.42
CA GLU A 131 6.14 -5.37 -18.07
C GLU A 131 5.22 -6.17 -17.12
N ALA A 132 5.66 -6.38 -15.88
CA ALA A 132 4.98 -7.24 -14.93
C ALA A 132 4.19 -6.36 -13.94
N GLY A 133 2.87 -6.47 -13.99
CA GLY A 133 1.96 -5.67 -13.18
C GLY A 133 1.91 -6.15 -11.74
N PHE A 134 1.46 -5.28 -10.83
CA PHE A 134 1.45 -5.60 -9.42
C PHE A 134 0.44 -6.71 -9.10
N SER A 135 0.87 -7.70 -8.31
CA SER A 135 0.02 -8.77 -7.78
C SER A 135 -0.20 -8.60 -6.28
N VAL A 136 -1.39 -8.94 -5.80
CA VAL A 136 -1.76 -8.84 -4.40
C VAL A 136 -1.68 -10.22 -3.78
N GLU A 137 -0.64 -10.44 -2.98
CA GLU A 137 -0.35 -11.77 -2.43
C GLU A 137 -1.23 -12.13 -1.23
N ALA A 138 -1.53 -11.16 -0.37
CA ALA A 138 -2.31 -11.36 0.85
C ALA A 138 -2.84 -10.03 1.40
N ALA A 139 -3.92 -10.09 2.18
CA ALA A 139 -4.49 -8.93 2.87
C ALA A 139 -4.90 -9.28 4.32
N GLU A 140 -4.91 -8.28 5.21
CA GLU A 140 -5.37 -8.49 6.60
C GLU A 140 -6.90 -8.55 6.74
N ALA A 141 -7.62 -8.09 5.72
CA ALA A 141 -9.07 -8.17 5.64
C ALA A 141 -9.52 -8.41 4.19
N PRO A 142 -10.74 -8.94 3.96
CA PRO A 142 -11.27 -9.14 2.61
C PRO A 142 -11.29 -7.83 1.80
N ILE A 143 -10.83 -7.90 0.54
CA ILE A 143 -10.85 -6.78 -0.39
C ILE A 143 -12.00 -6.94 -1.38
N THR A 144 -12.89 -5.95 -1.44
CA THR A 144 -14.02 -5.95 -2.39
C THR A 144 -13.51 -5.98 -3.82
N GLY A 145 -13.99 -6.93 -4.63
CA GLY A 145 -13.56 -7.12 -6.02
C GLY A 145 -12.34 -8.01 -6.19
N MET A 146 -11.74 -8.53 -5.11
CA MET A 146 -10.56 -9.39 -5.14
C MET A 146 -10.71 -10.63 -4.25
N PRO A 147 -11.69 -11.52 -4.52
CA PRO A 147 -12.03 -12.65 -3.65
C PRO A 147 -10.95 -13.75 -3.63
N HIS A 148 -10.02 -13.75 -4.59
CA HIS A 148 -8.92 -14.70 -4.69
C HIS A 148 -7.75 -14.35 -3.75
N VAL A 149 -7.68 -13.12 -3.25
CA VAL A 149 -6.62 -12.69 -2.33
C VAL A 149 -6.82 -13.37 -0.97
N PRO A 150 -5.86 -14.15 -0.47
CA PRO A 150 -5.99 -14.80 0.81
C PRO A 150 -5.96 -13.78 1.95
N VAL A 151 -6.83 -13.99 2.94
CA VAL A 151 -6.87 -13.16 4.15
C VAL A 151 -5.98 -13.78 5.21
N LEU A 152 -4.88 -13.11 5.55
CA LEU A 152 -3.85 -13.60 6.47
C LEU A 152 -3.34 -12.44 7.33
N HIS A 153 -2.86 -12.75 8.54
CA HIS A 153 -2.15 -11.76 9.34
C HIS A 153 -0.78 -11.46 8.71
N LEU A 154 -0.38 -10.18 8.69
CA LEU A 154 0.89 -9.73 8.13
C LEU A 154 1.89 -9.45 9.26
N PRO A 155 2.69 -10.44 9.70
CA PRO A 155 3.59 -10.27 10.86
C PRO A 155 4.68 -9.22 10.62
N GLU A 156 4.96 -8.86 9.36
CA GLU A 156 5.89 -7.78 9.02
C GLU A 156 5.39 -6.41 9.49
N VAL A 157 4.07 -6.20 9.48
CA VAL A 157 3.43 -4.95 9.93
C VAL A 157 3.71 -4.73 11.41
N VAL A 158 3.50 -5.77 12.23
CA VAL A 158 3.74 -5.71 13.68
C VAL A 158 5.20 -5.40 13.99
N ARG A 159 6.14 -5.96 13.22
CA ARG A 159 7.58 -5.72 13.40
C ARG A 159 8.01 -4.30 13.02
N ALA A 160 7.32 -3.68 12.08
CA ALA A 160 7.64 -2.33 11.62
C ALA A 160 7.18 -1.24 12.60
N PHE A 161 6.25 -1.54 13.53
CA PHE A 161 5.92 -0.62 14.60
C PHE A 161 6.94 -0.71 15.73
N PRO A 162 7.75 0.35 15.97
CA PRO A 162 8.60 0.38 17.15
C PRO A 162 7.70 0.45 18.38
N VAL A 163 7.58 -0.66 19.10
CA VAL A 163 6.99 -0.64 20.44
C VAL A 163 8.04 0.04 21.34
N PRO A 164 7.76 1.21 21.92
CA PRO A 164 8.69 1.81 22.88
C PRO A 164 8.81 0.84 24.05
N THR A 165 9.93 0.10 24.13
CA THR A 165 10.17 -0.85 25.21
C THR A 165 10.61 -0.06 26.44
N PRO A 166 9.76 0.12 27.48
CA PRO A 166 10.02 1.12 28.52
C PRO A 166 11.09 0.74 29.56
N LEU A 167 11.96 -0.25 29.31
CA LEU A 167 12.49 -1.07 30.41
C LEU A 167 13.99 -1.34 30.44
N THR A 168 14.86 -0.49 29.89
CA THR A 168 16.31 -0.68 30.11
C THR A 168 17.10 0.55 30.57
N GLU A 169 16.62 1.78 30.39
CA GLU A 169 17.43 2.95 30.84
C GLU A 169 17.44 3.14 32.36
N ARG A 170 16.50 2.55 33.11
CA ARG A 170 16.45 2.65 34.59
C ARG A 170 17.15 1.50 35.33
N CYS A 171 17.60 0.46 34.64
CA CYS A 171 18.18 -0.74 35.28
C CYS A 171 19.72 -0.77 35.30
N CYS A 172 20.40 0.27 34.83
CA CYS A 172 21.78 0.49 35.18
C CYS A 172 21.83 1.42 36.40
N PRO A 173 21.83 0.92 37.65
CA PRO A 173 22.22 1.74 38.78
C PRO A 173 23.62 2.24 38.45
N ARG A 174 23.71 3.54 38.20
CA ARG A 174 24.95 4.30 38.04
C ARG A 174 25.85 3.85 39.18
N ALA A 175 26.81 2.97 38.89
CA ALA A 175 27.79 2.52 39.86
C ALA A 175 28.43 3.80 40.38
N ARG A 176 28.05 4.20 41.59
CA ARG A 176 28.69 5.28 42.31
C ARG A 176 30.15 4.86 42.34
N ARG A 177 30.99 5.53 41.54
CA ARG A 177 32.43 5.58 41.76
C ARG A 177 32.62 6.28 43.10
N ALA A 178 32.38 5.56 44.18
CA ALA A 178 32.94 5.86 45.48
C ALA A 178 34.45 5.76 45.30
N GLY A 179 35.13 6.85 45.62
CA GLY A 179 36.50 7.10 45.23
C GLY A 179 37.49 6.04 45.70
N ARG A 180 38.58 5.94 44.95
CA ARG A 180 39.89 5.62 45.49
C ARG A 180 40.93 6.45 44.75
N SER A 181 41.16 7.63 45.29
CA SER A 181 42.48 8.25 45.26
C SER A 181 43.47 7.30 45.93
N GLY A 182 44.52 6.92 45.21
CA GLY A 182 45.77 6.40 45.78
C GLY A 182 46.04 4.92 45.59
N GLY A 183 47.16 4.63 44.91
CA GLY A 183 47.97 3.42 45.14
C GLY A 183 48.10 2.48 43.95
N LEU A 184 49.21 2.61 43.22
CA LEU A 184 49.76 1.57 42.35
C LEU A 184 49.93 0.26 43.15
N ALA A 185 49.21 -0.79 42.77
CA ALA A 185 49.65 -2.17 42.95
C ALA A 185 48.81 -3.10 42.06
N GLU A 186 49.49 -3.55 41.01
CA GLU A 186 49.25 -4.74 40.22
C GLU A 186 48.67 -5.91 41.03
N ARG A 187 47.50 -6.44 40.62
CA ARG A 187 47.11 -7.85 40.82
C ARG A 187 45.91 -8.28 39.95
N ARG A 188 46.06 -9.51 39.48
CA ARG A 188 45.31 -10.35 38.52
C ARG A 188 43.79 -10.56 38.80
N PRO A 189 43.05 -11.16 37.83
CA PRO A 189 41.59 -11.12 37.76
C PRO A 189 40.92 -12.16 38.67
N ALA A 190 39.76 -11.82 39.22
CA ALA A 190 38.87 -12.77 39.88
C ALA A 190 37.49 -12.71 39.22
N ALA A 191 37.09 -13.87 38.69
CA ALA A 191 35.76 -14.18 38.23
C ALA A 191 34.73 -14.05 39.37
N SER A 192 33.59 -13.44 39.08
CA SER A 192 32.33 -13.54 39.82
C SER A 192 31.29 -12.87 38.93
N GLY A 193 30.30 -13.54 38.35
CA GLY A 193 29.36 -14.47 38.95
C GLY A 193 27.99 -14.03 38.45
N CYS A 194 27.66 -14.31 37.19
CA CYS A 194 26.33 -14.03 36.64
C CYS A 194 25.33 -14.99 37.28
N VAL A 195 24.61 -14.48 38.28
CA VAL A 195 23.51 -15.17 38.96
C VAL A 195 22.41 -15.44 37.94
N ARG A 196 22.08 -16.71 37.83
CA ARG A 196 21.00 -17.28 37.04
C ARG A 196 19.68 -16.98 37.77
N GLY A 197 18.86 -16.09 37.21
CA GLY A 197 17.52 -15.79 37.71
C GLY A 197 16.47 -16.65 37.00
N SER A 198 16.02 -17.69 37.70
CA SER A 198 14.92 -18.56 37.31
C SER A 198 13.56 -17.89 37.49
N GLY A 199 12.64 -18.20 36.57
CA GLY A 199 11.24 -18.51 36.91
C GLY A 199 10.25 -17.35 36.93
N ALA A 200 9.49 -17.21 35.84
CA ALA A 200 8.10 -16.74 35.89
C ALA A 200 7.32 -17.30 34.70
N THR A 201 6.87 -18.55 34.81
CA THR A 201 5.85 -19.12 33.93
C THR A 201 4.48 -18.56 34.31
N GLY A 202 4.11 -17.44 33.68
CA GLY A 202 2.74 -16.93 33.72
C GLY A 202 1.82 -17.78 32.85
N ARG A 203 0.99 -18.61 33.49
CA ARG A 203 -0.11 -19.35 32.85
C ARG A 203 -1.22 -18.36 32.48
N LEU A 204 -1.30 -17.97 31.21
CA LEU A 204 -2.46 -17.29 30.67
C LEU A 204 -3.56 -18.32 30.42
N ALA A 205 -4.68 -18.16 31.11
CA ALA A 205 -5.89 -18.96 30.93
C ALA A 205 -6.49 -18.67 29.55
N ALA A 206 -6.55 -19.70 28.72
CA ALA A 206 -7.27 -19.68 27.44
C ALA A 206 -8.77 -19.72 27.71
N GLY A 207 -9.45 -18.58 27.56
CA GLY A 207 -10.89 -18.55 27.37
C GLY A 207 -11.20 -18.90 25.91
N THR A 208 -11.77 -20.07 25.67
CA THR A 208 -12.31 -20.46 24.36
C THR A 208 -13.58 -19.65 24.06
N PRO A 209 -13.67 -18.93 22.94
CA PRO A 209 -14.95 -18.37 22.48
C PRO A 209 -15.86 -19.49 21.96
N GLN A 210 -17.13 -19.43 22.33
CA GLN A 210 -18.18 -20.31 21.80
C GLN A 210 -18.31 -20.16 20.27
N PRO A 211 -18.51 -21.26 19.52
CA PRO A 211 -18.86 -21.18 18.11
C PRO A 211 -20.32 -20.73 17.94
N CYS A 212 -20.51 -19.59 17.28
CA CYS A 212 -21.80 -19.17 16.76
C CYS A 212 -22.26 -20.15 15.67
N THR A 213 -23.39 -20.81 15.89
CA THR A 213 -24.05 -21.69 14.91
C THR A 213 -24.54 -20.89 13.68
N PRO A 214 -24.37 -21.39 12.45
CA PRO A 214 -24.87 -20.72 11.25
C PRO A 214 -26.39 -20.86 11.13
N ARG A 215 -27.06 -19.72 10.93
CA ARG A 215 -28.48 -19.63 10.59
C ARG A 215 -28.66 -20.07 9.14
N THR A 216 -29.29 -21.22 8.93
CA THR A 216 -29.60 -21.78 7.62
C THR A 216 -30.59 -20.89 6.87
N TRP A 217 -30.16 -20.29 5.76
CA TRP A 217 -31.07 -19.73 4.75
C TRP A 217 -31.42 -20.83 3.74
N ARG A 218 -32.69 -21.25 3.77
CA ARG A 218 -33.29 -22.10 2.73
C ARG A 218 -33.97 -21.21 1.69
N GLY A 219 -33.71 -21.52 0.43
CA GLY A 219 -34.69 -21.42 -0.65
C GLY A 219 -34.71 -20.11 -1.43
N ALA A 220 -34.26 -20.16 -2.68
CA ALA A 220 -35.20 -20.19 -3.82
C ALA A 220 -34.42 -20.45 -5.12
N THR A 221 -34.62 -21.64 -5.66
CA THR A 221 -34.26 -22.05 -7.02
C THR A 221 -35.13 -21.30 -8.03
N HIS A 222 -34.51 -20.48 -8.88
CA HIS A 222 -35.07 -20.15 -10.19
C HIS A 222 -33.95 -20.07 -11.23
N SER A 223 -33.84 -21.16 -11.99
CA SER A 223 -33.36 -21.17 -13.37
C SER A 223 -34.59 -21.62 -14.18
N PRO A 224 -34.91 -21.03 -15.35
CA PRO A 224 -34.21 -21.51 -16.54
C PRO A 224 -34.15 -20.56 -17.77
N ARG A 225 -33.13 -20.82 -18.59
CA ARG A 225 -33.14 -21.05 -20.06
C ARG A 225 -32.26 -20.16 -20.95
N PRO A 226 -31.74 -20.77 -22.04
CA PRO A 226 -30.54 -20.33 -22.75
C PRO A 226 -30.88 -19.70 -24.10
N TRP A 227 -30.11 -18.70 -24.53
CA TRP A 227 -30.22 -18.16 -25.89
C TRP A 227 -28.99 -18.56 -26.71
N ARG A 228 -29.30 -19.00 -27.93
CA ARG A 228 -28.44 -19.57 -28.96
C ARG A 228 -27.46 -18.57 -29.57
N THR A 229 -26.26 -19.09 -29.87
CA THR A 229 -25.43 -18.99 -31.10
C THR A 229 -25.80 -17.89 -32.12
N SER A 230 -24.88 -17.08 -32.64
CA SER A 230 -23.90 -17.46 -33.68
C SER A 230 -23.03 -16.26 -34.15
N PRO A 231 -21.99 -16.47 -35.00
CA PRO A 231 -20.72 -15.73 -35.01
C PRO A 231 -20.53 -14.75 -36.19
N THR A 232 -19.49 -13.91 -36.12
CA THR A 232 -18.80 -13.24 -37.25
C THR A 232 -17.47 -12.70 -36.69
N ALA A 233 -16.30 -13.23 -37.04
CA ALA A 233 -15.54 -13.12 -38.28
C ALA A 233 -14.42 -12.06 -38.18
N TYR A 234 -13.18 -12.56 -38.32
CA TYR A 234 -11.98 -11.97 -38.95
C TYR A 234 -11.54 -10.51 -38.66
N GLY A 235 -10.25 -10.35 -38.30
CA GLY A 235 -9.53 -9.11 -38.59
C GLY A 235 -8.16 -8.91 -37.92
N THR A 236 -7.10 -9.44 -38.54
CA THR A 236 -5.75 -8.84 -38.70
C THR A 236 -4.97 -8.26 -37.49
N LYS A 237 -3.88 -8.97 -37.15
CA LYS A 237 -2.69 -8.49 -36.42
C LYS A 237 -1.71 -7.77 -37.38
N PRO A 238 -1.08 -6.66 -36.98
CA PRO A 238 0.20 -6.24 -37.54
C PRO A 238 1.39 -6.52 -36.58
N PRO A 239 2.64 -6.51 -37.10
CA PRO A 239 3.80 -7.06 -36.43
C PRO A 239 4.63 -6.04 -35.61
N GLY A 240 5.30 -6.59 -34.60
CA GLY A 240 6.62 -6.25 -34.06
C GLY A 240 7.18 -4.83 -34.19
N TYR A 241 7.39 -4.19 -33.04
CA TYR A 241 8.44 -3.18 -32.86
C TYR A 241 9.23 -3.51 -31.59
N CYS A 242 10.47 -3.99 -31.77
CA CYS A 242 11.47 -4.09 -30.72
C CYS A 242 12.23 -2.75 -30.66
N GLY A 243 11.94 -1.93 -29.66
CA GLY A 243 12.70 -0.72 -29.36
C GLY A 243 13.69 -0.98 -28.21
N ASN A 244 14.98 -1.05 -28.54
CA ASN A 244 16.06 -1.02 -27.56
C ASN A 244 16.13 0.37 -26.91
N TRP A 245 16.06 0.44 -25.57
CA TRP A 245 16.39 1.66 -24.83
C TRP A 245 17.77 1.53 -24.19
N THR A 246 18.70 2.36 -24.67
CA THR A 246 20.02 2.58 -24.05
C THR A 246 19.88 3.58 -22.90
N ALA A 247 20.34 3.18 -21.72
CA ALA A 247 20.44 4.03 -20.54
C ALA A 247 21.39 5.20 -20.81
N SER A 248 20.90 6.44 -20.69
CA SER A 248 21.72 7.64 -20.75
C SER A 248 21.98 8.16 -19.33
N THR A 249 23.21 7.98 -18.88
CA THR A 249 23.76 8.45 -17.61
C THR A 249 23.79 9.97 -17.55
N VAL A 250 23.00 10.59 -16.67
CA VAL A 250 23.07 12.03 -16.40
C VAL A 250 24.30 12.33 -15.54
N ARG A 251 25.30 12.99 -16.13
CA ARG A 251 26.38 13.67 -15.41
C ARG A 251 25.82 14.95 -14.77
N ARG A 252 25.99 15.06 -13.46
CA ARG A 252 25.81 16.32 -12.71
C ARG A 252 26.90 17.32 -13.10
N ARG A 253 26.49 18.57 -13.32
CA ARG A 253 27.29 19.76 -12.99
C ARG A 253 26.44 20.61 -12.06
#